data_AF-A0A9D5ICY0-F1
#
_entry.id   AF-A0A9D5ICY0-F1
#
_cell.length_a   1.000
_cell.length_b   1.000
_cell.length_c   1.000
_cell.angle_alpha   90.00
_cell.angle_beta   90.00
_cell.angle_gamma   90.00
#
_symmetry.space_group_name_H-M   'P 1'
#
loop_
_entity.id
_entity.type
_entity.pdbx_description
1 polymer ?
#
loop_
_entity_poly.entity_id
_entity_poly.type
_entity_poly.pdbx_seq_one_letter_code
_entity_poly.pdbx_strand_id
1 'polypeptide(L)'
;MAEPETFRCVRCKQQVDTLSFGTTQRNHCPQCLWSRHVDNFPGDRKAACGGPMEPIAVFVGPGGEWMLIHRCKTCNLLHENRIAGDDSIMLLLAIAARPLANPPVPLEYLPG
;
A
#
# COMPACT_ATOMS: atom_id res chain seq x y z
N MET A 1 -14.95 19.64 -16.55
CA MET A 1 -13.87 18.71 -16.13
C MET A 1 -14.14 18.39 -14.67
N ALA A 2 -14.28 17.11 -14.31
CA ALA A 2 -14.35 16.75 -12.90
C ALA A 2 -13.02 17.14 -12.24
N GLU A 3 -13.07 17.85 -11.12
CA GLU A 3 -11.86 18.16 -10.37
C GLU A 3 -11.18 16.85 -9.93
N PRO A 4 -9.85 16.74 -10.00
CA PRO A 4 -9.17 15.57 -9.47
C PRO A 4 -9.50 15.46 -7.98
N GLU A 5 -10.14 14.35 -7.58
CA GLU A 5 -10.38 14.11 -6.16
C GLU A 5 -9.01 14.01 -5.47
N THR A 6 -8.81 14.77 -4.40
CA THR A 6 -7.59 14.67 -3.58
C THR A 6 -7.97 14.14 -2.22
N PHE A 7 -7.02 13.50 -1.53
CA PHE A 7 -7.19 13.14 -0.13
C PHE A 7 -5.97 13.56 0.70
N ARG A 8 -6.22 13.84 1.98
CA ARG A 8 -5.16 14.09 2.96
C ARG A 8 -4.70 12.78 3.58
N CYS A 9 -3.43 12.43 3.43
CA CYS A 9 -2.89 11.19 3.96
C CYS A 9 -3.08 11.10 5.48
N VAL A 10 -3.64 9.99 5.96
CA VAL A 10 -3.87 9.77 7.40
C VAL A 10 -2.58 9.68 8.21
N ARG A 11 -1.47 9.27 7.58
CA ARG A 11 -0.15 9.10 8.22
C ARG A 11 0.71 10.37 8.14
N CYS A 12 1.16 10.76 6.95
CA CYS A 12 2.12 11.86 6.78
C CYS A 12 1.47 13.23 6.52
N LYS A 13 0.13 13.29 6.41
CA LYS A 13 -0.66 14.52 6.22
C LYS A 13 -0.48 15.24 4.88
N GLN A 14 0.33 14.70 3.97
CA GLN A 14 0.46 15.20 2.59
C GLN A 14 -0.89 15.14 1.86
N GLN A 15 -1.11 16.11 0.97
CA GLN A 15 -2.23 16.08 0.03
C GLN A 15 -1.84 15.22 -1.18
N VAL A 16 -2.72 14.31 -1.56
CA VAL A 16 -2.44 13.29 -2.57
C VAL A 16 -3.54 13.32 -3.62
N ASP A 17 -3.13 13.37 -4.88
CA ASP A 17 -4.03 13.25 -6.02
C ASP A 17 -4.47 11.79 -6.18
N THR A 18 -5.78 11.56 -6.36
CA THR A 18 -6.30 10.20 -6.61
C THR A 18 -6.01 9.70 -8.01
N LEU A 19 -5.79 10.60 -8.97
CA LEU A 19 -5.41 10.29 -10.34
C LEU A 19 -3.90 10.10 -10.44
N SER A 20 -3.47 8.95 -10.94
CA SER A 20 -2.06 8.73 -11.30
C SER A 20 -1.94 7.70 -12.42
N PHE A 21 -0.78 7.66 -13.06
CA PHE A 21 -0.50 6.69 -14.11
C PHE A 21 -0.51 5.27 -13.54
N GLY A 22 -1.23 4.37 -14.20
CA GLY A 22 -1.29 2.95 -13.84
C GLY A 22 -2.35 2.58 -12.79
N THR A 23 -3.08 3.54 -12.19
CA THR A 23 -4.22 3.24 -11.31
C THR A 23 -5.29 4.34 -11.32
N THR A 24 -6.56 3.94 -11.40
CA THR A 24 -7.73 4.84 -11.28
C THR A 24 -8.39 4.79 -9.91
N GLN A 25 -7.89 3.95 -9.00
CA GLN A 25 -8.47 3.70 -7.68
C GLN A 25 -7.44 3.83 -6.57
N ARG A 26 -6.57 4.86 -6.64
CA ARG A 26 -5.58 5.09 -5.58
C ARG A 26 -6.27 5.21 -4.22
N ASN A 27 -5.75 4.49 -3.23
CA ASN A 27 -6.17 4.59 -1.84
C ASN A 27 -5.02 4.81 -0.85
N HIS A 28 -3.76 4.85 -1.32
CA HIS A 28 -2.59 5.07 -0.48
C HIS A 28 -1.74 6.26 -0.95
N CYS A 29 -1.01 6.86 -0.02
CA CYS A 29 -0.11 7.97 -0.30
C CYS A 29 1.17 7.48 -1.01
N PRO A 30 1.61 8.07 -2.13
CA PRO A 30 2.81 7.61 -2.84
C PRO A 30 4.10 7.79 -2.02
N GLN A 31 4.11 8.74 -1.09
CA GLN A 31 5.30 9.10 -0.29
C GLN A 31 5.49 8.28 0.98
N CYS A 32 4.45 7.62 1.47
CA CYS A 32 4.57 6.77 2.68
C CYS A 32 3.86 5.42 2.56
N LEU A 33 3.12 5.20 1.49
CA LEU A 33 2.37 3.98 1.16
C LEU A 33 1.24 3.64 2.15
N TRP A 34 0.93 4.50 3.12
CA TRP A 34 -0.21 4.30 4.02
C TRP A 34 -1.53 4.61 3.32
N SER A 35 -2.51 3.76 3.58
CA SER A 35 -3.89 3.87 3.10
C SER A 35 -4.85 4.24 4.26
N ARG A 36 -6.11 4.47 3.92
CA ARG A 36 -7.24 4.59 4.87
C ARG A 36 -8.25 3.49 4.55
N HIS A 37 -8.76 2.83 5.58
CA HIS A 37 -9.78 1.79 5.43
C HIS A 37 -11.13 2.44 5.10
N VAL A 38 -11.39 2.59 3.81
CA VAL A 38 -12.62 3.18 3.27
C VAL A 38 -13.43 2.21 2.43
N ASP A 39 -12.87 1.05 2.08
CA ASP A 39 -13.51 0.06 1.21
C ASP A 39 -13.90 -1.19 2.01
N ASN A 40 -15.14 -1.70 1.87
CA ASN A 40 -15.47 -3.08 2.30
C ASN A 40 -15.12 -4.06 1.18
N PHE A 41 -15.41 -3.66 -0.06
CA PHE A 41 -14.94 -4.28 -1.29
C PHE A 41 -14.10 -3.27 -2.08
N PRO A 42 -13.06 -3.71 -2.82
CA PRO A 42 -12.18 -2.80 -3.55
C PRO A 42 -12.94 -1.75 -4.37
N GLY A 43 -12.71 -0.47 -4.06
CA GLY A 43 -13.31 0.67 -4.76
C GLY A 43 -14.72 1.07 -4.33
N ASP A 44 -15.36 0.38 -3.38
CA ASP A 44 -16.75 0.68 -2.98
C ASP A 44 -16.90 1.92 -2.07
N ARG A 45 -15.81 2.34 -1.41
CA ARG A 45 -15.73 3.48 -0.47
C ARG A 45 -16.80 3.46 0.64
N LYS A 46 -17.28 2.27 1.05
CA LYS A 46 -18.39 2.08 2.01
C LYS A 46 -17.98 1.61 3.41
N ALA A 47 -16.70 1.47 3.72
CA ALA A 47 -16.27 1.02 5.05
C ALA A 47 -16.49 2.10 6.12
N ALA A 48 -17.21 1.73 7.19
CA ALA A 48 -17.42 2.59 8.35
C ALA A 48 -16.17 2.74 9.24
N CYS A 49 -15.15 1.89 9.06
CA CYS A 49 -13.97 1.85 9.93
C CYS A 49 -13.15 3.13 9.85
N GLY A 50 -12.78 3.59 8.64
CA GLY A 50 -12.00 4.80 8.44
C GLY A 50 -10.58 4.78 9.02
N GLY A 51 -10.13 3.64 9.58
CA GLY A 51 -8.86 3.50 10.29
C GLY A 51 -7.64 3.55 9.37
N PRO A 52 -6.44 3.87 9.89
CA PRO A 52 -5.23 3.90 9.09
C PRO A 52 -4.80 2.48 8.70
N MET A 53 -4.37 2.29 7.46
CA MET A 53 -3.89 1.01 6.97
C MET A 53 -2.38 1.05 6.68
N GLU A 54 -1.66 0.18 7.38
CA GLU A 54 -0.21 0.03 7.30
C GLU A 54 0.19 -0.81 6.09
N PRO A 55 1.12 -0.38 5.23
CA PRO A 55 1.68 -1.22 4.19
C PRO A 55 2.61 -2.25 4.83
N ILE A 56 2.22 -3.52 4.82
CA ILE A 56 2.94 -4.57 5.55
C ILE A 56 3.77 -5.49 4.65
N ALA A 57 3.41 -5.62 3.38
CA ALA A 57 4.11 -6.47 2.42
C ALA A 57 3.89 -5.96 0.98
N VAL A 58 4.72 -6.46 0.06
CA VAL A 58 4.52 -6.35 -1.38
C VAL A 58 4.59 -7.74 -2.00
N PHE A 59 3.93 -7.94 -3.14
CA PHE A 59 4.03 -9.16 -3.94
C PHE A 59 3.87 -8.84 -5.43
N VAL A 60 4.26 -9.79 -6.27
CA VAL A 60 4.05 -9.73 -7.73
C VAL A 60 2.77 -10.51 -8.04
N GLY A 61 1.74 -9.79 -8.47
CA GLY A 61 0.45 -10.36 -8.88
C GLY A 61 0.46 -10.88 -10.32
N PRO A 62 -0.71 -11.32 -10.82
CA PRO A 62 -0.88 -11.75 -12.20
C PRO A 62 -0.40 -10.68 -13.19
N GLY A 63 0.30 -11.10 -14.25
CA GLY A 63 0.82 -10.16 -15.26
C GLY A 63 2.11 -9.42 -14.85
N GLY A 64 2.70 -9.75 -13.70
CA GLY A 64 3.98 -9.16 -13.26
C GLY A 64 3.83 -7.83 -12.51
N GLU A 65 2.60 -7.46 -12.16
CA GLU A 65 2.32 -6.19 -11.51
C GLU A 65 2.62 -6.24 -10.03
N TRP A 66 3.22 -5.17 -9.52
CA TRP A 66 3.52 -5.06 -8.10
C TRP A 66 2.27 -4.62 -7.33
N MET A 67 2.04 -5.30 -6.21
CA MET A 67 0.88 -5.11 -5.35
C MET A 67 1.37 -4.86 -3.92
N LEU A 68 0.64 -4.02 -3.19
CA LEU A 68 0.81 -3.77 -1.76
C LEU A 68 -0.24 -4.54 -0.96
N ILE A 69 0.17 -5.11 0.17
CA ILE A 69 -0.75 -5.62 1.19
C ILE A 69 -0.82 -4.58 2.32
N HIS A 70 -2.03 -4.09 2.57
CA HIS A 70 -2.33 -3.15 3.63
C HIS A 70 -3.06 -3.83 4.78
N ARG A 71 -2.65 -3.59 6.03
CA ARG A 71 -3.38 -4.02 7.23
C ARG A 71 -4.01 -2.84 7.95
N CYS A 72 -5.33 -2.88 8.16
CA CYS A 72 -6.00 -1.90 9.00
C CYS A 72 -5.53 -2.01 10.46
N LYS A 73 -5.04 -0.91 11.05
CA LYS A 73 -4.60 -0.88 12.45
C LYS A 73 -5.75 -0.84 13.45
N THR A 74 -7.00 -0.69 12.98
CA THR A 74 -8.19 -0.64 13.82
C THR A 74 -8.91 -1.99 13.87
N CYS A 75 -9.16 -2.62 12.72
CA CYS A 75 -9.92 -3.88 12.64
C CYS A 75 -9.13 -5.09 12.11
N ASN A 76 -7.84 -4.93 11.79
CA ASN A 76 -6.95 -5.97 11.25
C ASN A 76 -7.29 -6.52 9.86
N LEU A 77 -8.31 -6.00 9.16
CA LEU A 77 -8.61 -6.38 7.78
C LEU A 77 -7.39 -6.15 6.86
N LEU A 78 -7.18 -7.08 5.93
CA LEU A 78 -6.15 -7.01 4.89
C LEU A 78 -6.76 -6.67 3.54
N HIS A 79 -6.16 -5.74 2.81
CA HIS A 79 -6.49 -5.45 1.41
C HIS A 79 -5.23 -5.48 0.55
N GLU A 80 -5.38 -6.00 -0.67
CA GLU A 80 -4.39 -5.84 -1.73
C GLU A 80 -4.71 -4.61 -2.58
N ASN A 81 -3.69 -3.86 -2.97
CA ASN A 81 -3.82 -2.68 -3.83
C ASN A 81 -2.68 -2.64 -4.84
N ARG A 82 -2.98 -2.34 -6.10
CA ARG A 82 -1.95 -2.11 -7.11
C ARG A 82 -1.15 -0.87 -6.78
N ILE A 83 0.17 -0.90 -7.02
CA ILE A 83 1.00 0.30 -6.95
C ILE A 83 0.63 1.29 -8.07
N ALA A 84 0.93 2.56 -7.87
CA ALA A 84 0.86 3.62 -8.87
C ALA A 84 2.27 3.93 -9.43
N GLY A 85 2.32 4.57 -10.60
CA GLY A 85 3.59 4.90 -11.26
C GLY A 85 4.48 5.94 -10.55
N ASP A 86 3.94 6.66 -9.57
CA ASP A 86 4.63 7.68 -8.77
C ASP A 86 4.88 7.23 -7.31
N ASP A 87 4.59 5.97 -6.98
CA ASP A 87 4.85 5.45 -5.64
C ASP A 87 6.35 5.40 -5.36
N SER A 88 6.73 5.66 -4.11
CA SER A 88 8.12 5.65 -3.69
C SER A 88 8.75 4.26 -3.87
N ILE A 89 9.55 4.11 -4.93
CA ILE A 89 10.25 2.86 -5.22
C ILE A 89 11.16 2.42 -4.07
N MET A 90 11.78 3.37 -3.37
CA MET A 90 12.62 3.09 -2.21
C MET A 90 11.83 2.43 -1.07
N LEU A 91 10.59 2.88 -0.82
CA LEU A 91 9.73 2.27 0.19
C LEU A 91 9.21 0.90 -0.26
N LEU A 92 8.85 0.74 -1.53
CA LEU A 92 8.43 -0.54 -2.08
C LEU A 92 9.55 -1.60 -1.95
N LEU A 93 10.77 -1.26 -2.34
CA LEU A 93 11.94 -2.13 -2.21
C LEU A 93 12.29 -2.39 -0.74
N ALA A 94 12.19 -1.39 0.14
CA ALA A 94 12.43 -1.59 1.56
C ALA A 94 11.43 -2.58 2.17
N ILE A 95 10.15 -2.54 1.79
CA ILE A 95 9.15 -3.52 2.22
C ILE A 95 9.48 -4.90 1.67
N ALA A 96 9.82 -5.01 0.37
CA ALA A 96 10.20 -6.27 -0.27
C ALA A 96 11.41 -6.93 0.40
N ALA A 97 12.40 -6.14 0.82
CA ALA A 97 13.64 -6.61 1.41
C ALA A 97 13.51 -6.99 2.90
N ARG A 98 12.38 -6.71 3.57
CA ARG A 98 12.22 -6.96 5.01
C ARG A 98 12.54 -8.40 5.43
N PRO A 99 12.08 -9.45 4.72
CA PRO A 99 12.41 -10.83 5.08
C PRO A 99 13.91 -11.13 4.92
N LEU A 100 14.57 -10.51 3.94
CA LEU A 100 16.02 -10.66 3.72
C LEU A 100 16.82 -9.94 4.82
N ALA A 101 16.35 -8.77 5.26
CA ALA A 101 16.97 -8.01 6.34
C ALA A 101 16.69 -8.57 7.75
N ASN A 102 15.66 -9.41 7.90
CA ASN A 102 15.25 -10.03 9.16
C ASN A 102 14.91 -11.51 8.94
N PRO A 103 15.90 -12.35 8.61
CA PRO A 103 15.66 -13.75 8.31
C PRO A 103 15.20 -14.51 9.57
N PRO A 104 14.44 -15.62 9.42
CA PRO A 104 13.96 -16.41 10.55
C PRO A 104 15.08 -17.17 11.28
N VAL A 105 16.26 -17.26 10.67
CA VAL A 105 17.49 -17.86 11.19
C VAL A 105 18.71 -17.04 10.73
N PRO A 106 19.85 -17.09 11.43
CA PRO A 106 21.09 -16.50 10.94
C PRO A 106 21.44 -16.94 9.51
N LEU A 107 21.92 -16.01 8.67
CA LEU A 107 22.15 -16.26 7.24
C LEU A 107 23.24 -17.32 7.01
N GLU A 108 24.20 -17.40 7.92
CA GLU A 108 25.26 -18.42 7.91
C GLU A 108 24.74 -19.86 8.03
N TYR A 109 23.47 -20.05 8.39
CA TYR A 109 22.83 -21.37 8.47
C TYR A 109 21.99 -21.72 7.24
N LEU A 110 21.86 -20.82 6.25
CA LEU A 110 21.18 -21.13 5.00
C LEU A 110 22.12 -21.94 4.07
N PRO A 111 21.62 -23.00 3.41
CA PRO A 111 22.41 -23.73 2.43
C PRO A 111 22.74 -22.83 1.24
N GLY A 112 23.98 -22.92 0.75
CA GLY A 112 24.47 -22.21 -0.44
C GLY A 112 24.02 -22.83 -1.76
#